data_AF-A0A8T4J657-F1
#
_entry.id   AF-A0A8T4J657-F1
#
_cell.length_a   1.000
_cell.length_b   1.000
_cell.length_c   1.000
_cell.angle_alpha   90.00
_cell.angle_beta   90.00
_cell.angle_gamma   90.00
#
_symmetry.space_group_name_H-M   'P 1'
#
loop_
_entity.id
_entity.type
_entity.pdbx_description
1 polymer ?
#
loop_
_entity_poly.entity_id
_entity_poly.type
_entity_poly.pdbx_seq_one_letter_code
_entity_poly.pdbx_strand_id
1 'polypeptide(L)'
;MAVTIVSDTTLSTAANTKTSDLVTGQYENVGKGKIILAALSSATGLNVTLSVGGITIINDQPIPWFGTTGTMSLSDNVVTSQSLNGGKVEMFLRNTTGAALTCDYQLMFEPQ
;
A
#
# COMPACT_ATOMS: atom_id res chain seq x y z
N MET A 1 -16.76 10.47 -0.55
CA MET A 1 -16.24 10.15 -1.91
C MET A 1 -14.75 9.96 -1.76
N ALA A 2 -14.26 8.74 -1.92
CA ALA A 2 -12.86 8.42 -1.77
C ALA A 2 -12.07 8.81 -3.04
N VAL A 3 -10.92 9.46 -2.84
CA VAL A 3 -9.96 9.85 -3.88
C VAL A 3 -8.82 8.85 -3.88
N THR A 4 -8.42 8.34 -5.05
CA THR A 4 -7.22 7.50 -5.16
C THR A 4 -5.98 8.37 -5.02
N ILE A 5 -5.15 8.11 -4.00
CA ILE A 5 -3.86 8.78 -3.79
C ILE A 5 -2.83 8.22 -4.77
N VAL A 6 -2.72 6.89 -4.82
CA VAL A 6 -1.83 6.18 -5.72
C VAL A 6 -2.39 4.78 -6.00
N SER A 7 -2.17 4.29 -7.21
CA SER A 7 -2.46 2.91 -7.58
C SER A 7 -1.42 2.44 -8.59
N ASP A 8 -0.98 1.19 -8.47
CA ASP A 8 -0.14 0.56 -9.47
C ASP A 8 -0.56 -0.91 -9.65
N THR A 9 -0.33 -1.41 -10.86
CA THR A 9 -0.62 -2.78 -11.26
C THR A 9 0.68 -3.40 -11.72
N THR A 10 1.04 -4.54 -11.14
CA THR A 10 2.25 -5.32 -11.38
C THR A 10 3.55 -4.58 -11.06
N LEU A 11 3.56 -3.74 -10.01
CA LEU A 11 4.79 -3.08 -9.56
C LEU A 11 5.83 -4.13 -9.16
N SER A 12 6.96 -4.16 -9.87
CA SER A 12 8.05 -5.08 -9.59
C SER A 12 8.93 -4.58 -8.45
N THR A 13 9.07 -5.39 -7.40
CA THR A 13 10.03 -5.15 -6.32
C THR A 13 11.16 -6.15 -6.42
N ALA A 14 12.39 -5.64 -6.65
CA ALA A 14 13.59 -6.47 -6.76
C ALA A 14 13.83 -7.34 -5.52
N ALA A 15 14.49 -8.48 -5.72
CA ALA A 15 14.84 -9.41 -4.64
C ALA A 15 15.59 -8.71 -3.50
N ASN A 16 15.25 -9.05 -2.25
CA ASN A 16 15.88 -8.51 -1.04
C ASN A 16 15.98 -6.97 -0.97
N THR A 17 15.06 -6.27 -1.62
CA THR A 17 15.11 -4.81 -1.75
C THR A 17 13.86 -4.17 -1.16
N LYS A 18 13.99 -2.91 -0.73
CA LYS A 18 12.88 -2.03 -0.36
C LYS A 18 12.67 -0.99 -1.46
N THR A 19 11.43 -0.73 -1.86
CA THR A 19 11.11 0.30 -2.85
C THR A 19 11.44 1.69 -2.30
N SER A 20 11.57 2.67 -3.20
CA SER A 20 11.44 4.08 -2.84
C SER A 20 10.03 4.38 -2.33
N ASP A 21 9.81 5.59 -1.84
CA ASP A 21 8.48 6.08 -1.51
C ASP A 21 7.59 5.97 -2.77
N LEU A 22 6.49 5.24 -2.64
CA LEU A 22 5.55 4.97 -3.72
C LEU A 22 4.47 6.05 -3.83
N VAL A 23 4.33 6.90 -2.82
CA VAL A 23 3.39 8.02 -2.86
C VAL A 23 4.13 9.26 -3.34
N THR A 24 3.86 9.69 -4.57
CA THR A 24 4.43 10.91 -5.13
C THR A 24 3.37 11.70 -5.90
N GLY A 25 3.49 13.03 -5.91
CA GLY A 25 2.58 13.92 -6.66
C GLY A 25 1.60 14.68 -5.76
N GLN A 26 0.53 15.23 -6.37
CA GLN A 26 -0.34 16.22 -5.73
C GLN A 26 -1.09 15.70 -4.48
N TYR A 27 -1.31 14.39 -4.36
CA TYR A 27 -1.98 13.78 -3.22
C TYR A 27 -1.02 13.23 -2.15
N GLU A 28 0.26 13.61 -2.20
CA GLU A 28 1.24 13.23 -1.18
C GLU A 28 0.89 13.79 0.21
N ASN A 29 0.18 14.92 0.27
CA ASN A 29 -0.31 15.51 1.50
C ASN A 29 -1.84 15.41 1.54
N VAL A 30 -2.36 14.71 2.56
CA VAL A 30 -3.81 14.58 2.77
C VAL A 30 -4.25 15.29 4.03
N GLY A 31 -5.49 15.79 4.02
CA GLY A 31 -6.13 16.36 5.20
C GLY A 31 -6.60 15.30 6.19
N LYS A 32 -7.41 15.71 7.17
CA LYS A 32 -8.07 14.78 8.08
C LYS A 32 -9.05 13.90 7.29
N GLY A 33 -9.01 12.60 7.54
CA GLY A 33 -9.87 11.66 6.83
C GLY A 33 -9.48 10.22 7.06
N LYS A 34 -10.10 9.32 6.31
CA LYS A 34 -9.85 7.88 6.35
C LYS A 34 -8.94 7.46 5.20
N ILE A 35 -7.90 6.69 5.49
CA ILE A 35 -7.08 6.04 4.45
C ILE A 35 -7.43 4.57 4.39
N ILE A 36 -7.54 4.05 3.16
CA ILE A 36 -7.79 2.65 2.84
C ILE A 36 -6.65 2.20 1.93
N LEU A 37 -5.88 1.22 2.37
CA LEU A 37 -4.88 0.56 1.53
C LEU A 37 -5.42 -0.80 1.15
N ALA A 38 -5.46 -1.11 -0.15
CA ALA A 38 -5.64 -2.45 -0.65
C ALA A 38 -4.36 -2.89 -1.38
N ALA A 39 -3.86 -4.10 -1.12
CA ALA A 39 -2.69 -4.63 -1.80
C ALA A 39 -2.77 -6.15 -1.97
N LEU A 40 -2.34 -6.62 -3.14
CA LEU A 40 -2.26 -8.04 -3.49
C LEU A 40 -0.84 -8.36 -3.95
N SER A 41 -0.22 -9.35 -3.35
CA SER A 41 1.13 -9.81 -3.70
C SER A 41 1.08 -10.96 -4.70
N SER A 42 2.07 -11.06 -5.59
CA SER A 42 2.20 -12.20 -6.52
C SER A 42 2.71 -13.48 -5.85
N ALA A 43 3.37 -13.35 -4.69
CA ALA A 43 3.87 -14.44 -3.86
C ALA A 43 4.04 -13.97 -2.40
N THR A 44 4.19 -14.92 -1.49
CA THR A 44 4.58 -14.61 -0.11
C THR A 44 5.96 -13.96 -0.04
N GLY A 45 6.20 -13.15 1.00
CA GLY A 45 7.48 -12.48 1.23
C GLY A 45 7.54 -11.02 0.77
N LEU A 46 6.41 -10.44 0.36
CA LEU A 46 6.22 -9.00 0.23
C LEU A 46 5.62 -8.42 1.51
N ASN A 47 6.24 -7.36 2.01
CA ASN A 47 5.81 -6.60 3.18
C ASN A 47 5.50 -5.16 2.79
N VAL A 48 4.56 -4.52 3.49
CA VAL A 48 4.18 -3.13 3.26
C VAL A 48 4.32 -2.28 4.51
N THR A 49 4.80 -1.06 4.33
CA THR A 49 4.85 -0.02 5.35
C THR A 49 4.09 1.19 4.85
N LEU A 50 3.23 1.77 5.70
CA LEU A 50 2.46 2.97 5.41
C LEU A 50 2.58 3.93 6.59
N SER A 51 3.02 5.16 6.32
CA SER A 51 3.10 6.26 7.30
C SER A 51 2.32 7.48 6.81
N VAL A 52 1.70 8.19 7.74
CA VAL A 52 0.95 9.42 7.46
C VAL A 52 1.28 10.47 8.51
N GLY A 53 1.76 11.63 8.09
CA GLY A 53 2.13 12.71 8.99
C GLY A 53 3.23 12.34 9.99
N GLY A 54 4.13 11.43 9.61
CA GLY A 54 5.18 10.90 10.48
C GLY A 54 4.73 9.80 11.44
N ILE A 55 3.46 9.37 11.40
CA ILE A 55 2.94 8.25 12.20
C ILE A 55 2.90 7.00 11.34
N THR A 56 3.60 5.94 11.75
CA THR A 56 3.55 4.64 11.08
C THR A 56 2.25 3.92 11.44
N ILE A 57 1.42 3.67 10.42
CA ILE A 57 0.11 3.00 10.55
C ILE A 57 0.25 1.50 10.28
N ILE A 58 1.06 1.16 9.28
CA ILE A 58 1.46 -0.21 8.99
C ILE A 58 2.98 -0.26 9.05
N ASN A 59 3.53 -1.16 9.86
CA ASN A 59 4.96 -1.35 9.99
C ASN A 59 5.36 -2.73 9.47
N ASP A 60 5.93 -2.76 8.27
CA ASP A 60 6.50 -3.97 7.64
C ASP A 60 5.55 -5.19 7.68
N GLN A 61 4.25 -4.96 7.51
CA GLN A 61 3.24 -6.01 7.60
C GLN A 61 3.30 -6.89 6.35
N PRO A 62 3.35 -8.22 6.47
CA PRO A 62 3.29 -9.10 5.32
C PRO A 62 1.96 -8.91 4.57
N ILE A 63 2.03 -8.72 3.26
CA ILE A 63 0.85 -8.73 2.40
C ILE A 63 0.44 -10.20 2.22
N PRO A 64 -0.80 -10.59 2.59
CA PRO A 64 -1.27 -11.95 2.36
C PRO A 64 -1.18 -12.33 0.88
N TRP A 65 -0.71 -13.55 0.63
CA TRP A 65 -0.75 -14.14 -0.71
C TRP A 65 -1.92 -15.11 -0.78
N PHE A 66 -2.85 -14.86 -1.69
CA PHE A 66 -3.90 -15.80 -2.04
C PHE A 66 -3.56 -16.37 -3.42
N GLY A 67 -3.26 -17.67 -3.48
CA GLY A 67 -2.87 -18.32 -4.72
C GLY A 67 -3.87 -18.09 -5.84
N THR A 68 -3.34 -17.76 -7.02
CA THR A 68 -3.97 -17.74 -8.35
C THR A 68 -5.46 -17.41 -8.41
N THR A 69 -5.78 -16.19 -8.83
CA THR A 69 -7.11 -15.72 -9.28
C THR A 69 -8.05 -15.24 -8.17
N GLY A 70 -7.95 -13.95 -7.86
CA GLY A 70 -9.07 -13.17 -7.34
C GLY A 70 -8.98 -11.80 -7.99
N THR A 71 -10.02 -11.35 -8.68
CA THR A 71 -10.13 -9.96 -9.11
C THR A 71 -9.96 -9.06 -7.87
N MET A 72 -9.36 -7.88 -8.06
CA MET A 72 -9.13 -6.91 -6.98
C MET A 72 -10.49 -6.39 -6.46
N SER A 73 -11.19 -7.20 -5.68
CA SER A 73 -12.30 -6.78 -4.84
C SER A 73 -11.66 -5.98 -3.71
N LEU A 74 -11.94 -4.67 -3.68
CA LEU A 74 -11.45 -3.76 -2.66
C LEU A 74 -11.79 -4.26 -1.25
N SER A 75 -12.93 -4.95 -1.10
CA SER A 75 -13.41 -5.53 0.15
C SER A 75 -12.54 -6.67 0.68
N ASP A 76 -11.96 -7.47 -0.20
CA ASP A 76 -11.22 -8.70 0.18
C ASP A 76 -9.72 -8.45 0.37
N ASN A 77 -9.22 -7.29 -0.06
CA ASN A 77 -7.79 -6.97 -0.08
C ASN A 77 -7.42 -5.73 0.76
N VAL A 78 -8.33 -5.22 1.61
CA VAL A 78 -8.03 -4.10 2.51
C VAL A 78 -6.95 -4.52 3.52
N VAL A 79 -5.76 -3.95 3.40
CA VAL A 79 -4.65 -4.12 4.34
C VAL A 79 -4.84 -3.24 5.58
N THR A 80 -5.38 -2.03 5.42
CA THR A 80 -5.75 -1.17 6.55
C THR A 80 -6.85 -0.19 6.16
N SER A 81 -7.67 0.17 7.13
CA SER A 81 -8.60 1.30 7.02
C SER A 81 -8.59 2.09 8.33
N GLN A 82 -8.06 3.31 8.34
CA GLN A 82 -7.92 4.12 9.56
C GLN A 82 -8.18 5.60 9.32
N SER A 83 -8.83 6.25 10.30
CA SER A 83 -9.00 7.71 10.34
C SER A 83 -7.76 8.38 10.94
N LEU A 84 -7.31 9.46 10.31
CA LEU A 84 -6.05 10.14 10.60
C LEU A 84 -6.25 11.65 10.56
N ASN A 85 -5.41 12.38 11.29
CA ASN A 85 -5.45 13.84 11.35
C ASN A 85 -4.86 14.54 10.11
N GLY A 86 -4.41 13.76 9.11
CA GLY A 86 -3.75 14.26 7.90
C GLY A 86 -2.24 14.38 8.03
N GLY A 87 -1.56 14.62 6.91
CA GLY A 87 -0.11 14.73 6.81
C GLY A 87 0.42 14.13 5.51
N LYS A 88 1.76 14.13 5.38
CA LYS A 88 2.44 13.47 4.26
C LYS A 88 2.21 11.96 4.33
N VAL A 89 1.71 11.37 3.27
CA VAL A 89 1.52 9.92 3.14
C VAL A 89 2.74 9.33 2.45
N GLU A 90 3.30 8.27 3.02
CA GLU A 90 4.47 7.59 2.48
C GLU A 90 4.23 6.09 2.53
N MET A 91 4.54 5.40 1.43
CA MET A 91 4.30 3.96 1.32
C MET A 91 5.54 3.27 0.75
N PHE A 92 5.89 2.13 1.34
CA PHE A 92 7.03 1.32 0.92
C PHE A 92 6.65 -0.14 0.86
N LEU A 93 7.20 -0.85 -0.13
CA LEU A 93 7.17 -2.30 -0.21
C LEU A 93 8.57 -2.86 0.04
N ARG A 94 8.65 -3.99 0.73
CA ARG A 94 9.89 -4.71 1.00
C ARG A 94 9.74 -6.15 0.55
N ASN A 95 10.59 -6.58 -0.38
CA ASN A 95 10.66 -7.96 -0.83
C ASN A 95 11.77 -8.67 -0.04
N THR A 96 11.43 -9.80 0.57
CA THR A 96 12.33 -10.62 1.40
C THR A 96 12.78 -11.91 0.71
N THR A 97 12.41 -12.09 -0.55
CA THR A 97 12.68 -13.31 -1.32
C THR A 97 13.87 -13.14 -2.28
N GLY A 98 14.36 -14.27 -2.78
CA GLY A 98 15.47 -14.34 -3.74
C GLY A 98 15.09 -14.03 -5.19
N ALA A 99 13.82 -13.73 -5.49
CA ALA A 99 13.34 -13.39 -6.82
C ALA A 99 12.57 -12.06 -6.79
N ALA A 100 12.42 -11.43 -7.96
CA ALA A 100 11.55 -10.26 -8.07
C ALA A 100 10.09 -10.68 -7.89
N LEU A 101 9.34 -9.92 -7.09
CA LEU A 101 7.91 -10.13 -6.86
C LEU A 101 7.13 -8.94 -7.40
N THR A 102 5.88 -9.16 -7.79
CA THR A 102 4.99 -8.08 -8.23
C THR A 102 3.88 -7.84 -7.21
N CYS A 103 3.42 -6.60 -7.12
CA CYS A 103 2.31 -6.21 -6.26
C CYS A 103 1.35 -5.31 -7.02
N ASP A 104 0.06 -5.60 -6.90
CA ASP A 104 -0.99 -4.67 -7.27
C ASP A 104 -1.45 -3.95 -6.01
N TYR A 105 -1.52 -2.62 -6.01
CA TYR A 105 -1.97 -1.86 -4.84
C TYR A 105 -2.79 -0.65 -5.22
N GLN A 106 -3.70 -0.28 -4.32
CA GLN A 106 -4.49 0.93 -4.41
C GLN A 106 -4.60 1.57 -3.03
N LEU A 107 -4.16 2.82 -2.93
CA LEU A 107 -4.27 3.64 -1.75
C LEU A 107 -5.32 4.71 -1.99
N MET A 108 -6.36 4.72 -1.16
CA MET A 108 -7.48 5.64 -1.26
C MET A 108 -7.60 6.48 0.01
N PHE A 109 -8.05 7.72 -0.15
CA PHE A 109 -8.32 8.66 0.92
C PHE A 109 -9.76 9.17 0.84
N GLU A 110 -10.48 9.09 1.94
CA GLU A 110 -11.81 9.68 2.10
C GLU A 110 -11.74 10.84 3.10
N PRO A 111 -11.92 12.11 2.64
CA PRO A 111 -11.92 13.27 3.53
C PRO A 111 -13.11 13.23 4.50
N GLN A 112 -12.89 13.73 5.72
CA GLN A 112 -13.90 13.89 6.78
C GLN A 112 -14.10 15.35 7.18
#